data_AF-C6JSP7-F1
#
_entry.id   AF-C6JSP7-F1
#
_cell.length_a   1.000
_cell.length_b   1.000
_cell.length_c   1.000
_cell.angle_alpha   90.00
_cell.angle_beta   90.00
_cell.angle_gamma   90.00
#
_symmetry.space_group_name_H-M   'P 1'
#
loop_
_entity.id
_entity.type
_entity.pdbx_description
1 polymer ?
#
loop_
_entity_poly.entity_id
_entity_poly.type
_entity_poly.pdbx_seq_one_letter_code
_entity_poly.pdbx_strand_id
1 'polypeptide(L)'
;MASTACFVIVSKNDIPIYEAEVGSALKKEDLAHQHQFILHAALDVAQDLAWSTNAMFLRSVDRFSDFVVSVYVTAGHILRVL
;
A
#
# COMPACT_ATOMS: atom_id res chain seq x y z
N MET A 1 -20.24 -4.68 -8.12
CA MET A 1 -19.36 -4.65 -6.93
C MET A 1 -18.76 -3.27 -6.85
N ALA A 2 -18.97 -2.53 -5.76
CA ALA A 2 -18.17 -1.34 -5.49
C ALA A 2 -16.81 -1.82 -4.99
N SER A 3 -15.75 -1.61 -5.76
CA SER A 3 -14.38 -1.86 -5.32
C SER A 3 -13.85 -0.61 -4.62
N THR A 4 -13.35 -0.76 -3.41
CA THR A 4 -12.56 0.26 -2.72
C THR A 4 -11.10 -0.14 -2.74
N ALA A 5 -10.22 0.79 -3.08
CA ALA A 5 -8.79 0.67 -2.97
C ALA A 5 -8.26 1.78 -2.06
N CYS A 6 -7.28 1.44 -1.22
CA CYS A 6 -6.56 2.42 -0.43
C CYS A 6 -5.24 2.71 -1.11
N PHE A 7 -5.01 3.98 -1.45
CA PHE A 7 -3.78 4.42 -2.10
C PHE A 7 -2.98 5.28 -1.15
N VAL A 8 -1.76 4.83 -0.83
CA VAL A 8 -0.87 5.53 0.10
C VAL A 8 0.50 5.73 -0.51
N ILE A 9 1.07 6.91 -0.29
CA ILE A 9 2.46 7.23 -0.62
C ILE A 9 3.23 7.34 0.69
N VAL A 10 4.27 6.53 0.83
CA VAL A 10 5.13 6.49 2.01
C VAL A 10 6.52 7.02 1.65
N SER A 11 6.97 7.98 2.44
CA SER A 11 8.32 8.55 2.36
C SER A 11 9.37 7.51 2.73
N LYS A 12 10.63 7.76 2.39
CA LYS A 12 11.80 6.96 2.78
C LYS A 12 12.01 6.79 4.30
N ASN A 13 11.29 7.56 5.12
CA ASN A 13 11.35 7.51 6.58
C ASN A 13 10.11 6.80 7.18
N ASP A 14 9.38 6.03 6.38
CA ASP A 14 8.15 5.32 6.78
C ASP A 14 7.01 6.24 7.24
N ILE A 15 7.02 7.48 6.75
CA ILE A 15 5.98 8.48 7.02
C ILE A 15 5.02 8.53 5.83
N PRO A 16 3.71 8.29 6.03
CA PRO A 16 2.71 8.49 4.98
C PRO A 16 2.64 9.99 4.65
N ILE A 17 2.88 10.33 3.38
CA ILE A 17 2.85 11.73 2.88
C ILE A 17 1.61 12.01 2.03
N TYR A 18 0.88 10.97 1.65
CA TYR A 18 -0.38 11.07 0.93
C TYR A 18 -1.23 9.83 1.16
N GLU A 19 -2.52 10.03 1.39
CA GLU A 19 -3.50 8.97 1.55
C GLU A 19 -4.76 9.35 0.76
N ALA A 20 -5.28 8.40 -0.01
CA ALA A 20 -6.53 8.55 -0.72
C ALA A 20 -7.27 7.21 -0.76
N GLU A 21 -8.58 7.28 -0.57
CA GLU A 21 -9.46 6.15 -0.84
C GLU A 21 -10.06 6.32 -2.23
N VAL A 22 -9.94 5.28 -3.05
CA VAL A 22 -10.43 5.25 -4.42
C VAL A 22 -11.56 4.24 -4.48
N GLY A 23 -12.77 4.68 -4.78
CA GLY A 23 -13.92 3.79 -4.90
C GLY A 23 -15.23 4.46 -4.53
N SER A 24 -16.34 3.76 -4.79
CA SER A 24 -17.69 4.30 -4.61
C SER A 24 -18.36 3.88 -3.30
N ALA A 25 -17.67 3.16 -2.40
CA ALA A 25 -18.26 2.76 -1.13
C ALA A 25 -18.14 3.89 -0.11
N LEU A 26 -19.16 4.02 0.75
CA LEU A 26 -19.18 4.98 1.84
C LEU A 26 -17.97 4.79 2.74
N LYS A 27 -17.27 5.90 3.03
CA LYS A 27 -16.21 5.96 4.04
C LYS A 27 -16.72 5.39 5.36
N LYS A 28 -16.22 4.22 5.74
CA LYS A 28 -16.35 3.68 7.10
C LYS A 28 -15.01 3.89 7.79
N GLU A 29 -14.99 4.67 8.86
CA GLU A 29 -13.76 4.96 9.63
C GLU A 29 -13.07 3.67 10.12
N ASP A 30 -13.83 2.63 10.46
CA ASP A 30 -13.27 1.32 10.84
C ASP A 30 -12.44 0.67 9.72
N LEU A 31 -12.84 0.85 8.46
CA LEU A 31 -12.09 0.32 7.31
C LEU A 31 -10.80 1.10 7.09
N ALA A 32 -10.80 2.41 7.34
CA ALA A 32 -9.61 3.24 7.22
C ALA A 32 -8.51 2.80 8.22
N HIS A 33 -8.89 2.53 9.48
CA HIS A 33 -7.95 1.99 10.47
C HIS A 33 -7.42 0.61 10.09
N GLN A 34 -8.28 -0.25 9.54
CA GLN A 34 -7.87 -1.56 9.06
C GLN A 34 -6.89 -1.45 7.90
N HIS A 35 -7.15 -0.58 6.92
CA HIS A 35 -6.23 -0.34 5.81
C HIS A 35 -4.87 0.13 6.31
N GLN A 36 -4.82 1.07 7.25
CA GLN A 36 -3.55 1.56 7.81
C GLN A 36 -2.73 0.42 8.44
N PHE A 37 -3.38 -0.49 9.19
CA PHE A 37 -2.70 -1.63 9.78
C PHE A 37 -2.14 -2.60 8.74
N ILE A 38 -2.94 -2.95 7.73
CA ILE A 38 -2.53 -3.85 6.63
C ILE A 38 -1.37 -3.22 5.85
N LEU A 39 -1.49 -1.94 5.50
CA LEU A 39 -0.47 -1.22 4.75
C LEU A 39 0.84 -1.14 5.52
N HIS A 40 0.80 -0.85 6.81
CA HIS A 40 1.98 -0.79 7.65
C HIS A 40 2.68 -2.15 7.73
N ALA A 41 1.94 -3.24 7.92
CA ALA A 41 2.50 -4.59 7.94
C ALA A 41 3.15 -4.98 6.60
N ALA A 42 2.57 -4.52 5.48
CA ALA A 42 3.10 -4.80 4.15
C ALA A 42 4.36 -3.99 3.79
N LEU A 43 4.66 -2.89 4.50
CA LEU A 43 5.87 -2.08 4.25
C LEU A 43 7.14 -2.89 4.45
N ASP A 44 7.20 -3.69 5.52
CA ASP A 44 8.37 -4.50 5.84
C ASP A 44 8.67 -5.49 4.71
N VAL A 45 7.65 -6.21 4.24
CA VAL A 45 7.76 -7.17 3.13
C VAL A 45 8.15 -6.48 1.82
N ALA A 46 7.55 -5.32 1.55
CA ALA A 46 7.84 -4.54 0.36
C ALA A 46 9.28 -4.04 0.31
N GLN A 47 9.85 -3.66 1.46
CA GLN A 47 11.22 -3.20 1.58
C GLN A 47 12.21 -4.34 1.28
N ASP A 48 11.99 -5.54 1.82
CA ASP A 48 12.82 -6.71 1.51
C ASP A 48 12.78 -7.07 0.01
N LEU A 49 11.59 -7.03 -0.59
CA LEU A 49 11.45 -7.29 -2.03
C LEU A 49 12.13 -6.21 -2.87
N ALA A 50 12.04 -4.94 -2.49
CA ALA A 50 12.66 -3.83 -3.22
C ALA A 50 14.20 -3.97 -3.32
N TRP A 51 14.83 -4.66 -2.37
CA TRP A 51 16.27 -4.94 -2.39
C TRP A 51 16.63 -6.19 -3.20
N SER A 52 15.65 -7.03 -3.55
CA SER A 52 15.84 -8.26 -4.31
C SER A 52 15.62 -8.10 -5.81
N THR A 53 14.93 -7.04 -6.26
CA THR A 53 14.59 -6.83 -7.67
C THR A 53 14.81 -5.39 -8.13
N ASN A 54 15.16 -5.22 -9.41
CA ASN A 54 15.25 -3.91 -10.07
C ASN A 54 13.90 -3.43 -10.63
N ALA A 55 12.82 -4.23 -10.49
CA ALA A 55 11.50 -3.85 -10.96
C ALA A 55 10.87 -2.81 -10.05
N MET A 56 10.36 -1.72 -10.63
CA MET A 56 9.63 -0.70 -9.87
C MET A 56 8.25 -1.15 -9.41
N PHE A 57 7.59 -2.07 -10.14
CA PHE A 57 6.26 -2.55 -9.76
C PHE A 57 6.34 -3.96 -9.17
N LEU A 58 6.16 -4.02 -7.85
CA LEU A 58 6.08 -5.23 -7.04
C LEU A 58 4.60 -5.65 -6.95
N ARG A 59 4.13 -6.40 -7.95
CA ARG A 59 2.73 -6.78 -8.19
C ARG A 59 1.89 -7.01 -6.93
N SER A 60 1.94 -8.20 -6.33
CA SER A 60 1.19 -8.54 -5.12
C SER A 60 2.24 -8.87 -4.06
N VAL A 61 2.50 -7.93 -3.16
CA VAL A 61 3.50 -8.11 -2.10
C VAL A 61 2.91 -8.79 -0.86
N ASP A 62 1.65 -8.52 -0.58
CA ASP A 62 0.93 -9.11 0.55
C ASP A 62 -0.56 -9.28 0.22
N ARG A 63 -1.24 -10.14 0.98
CA ARG A 63 -2.67 -10.37 0.86
C ARG A 63 -3.27 -10.59 2.24
N PHE A 64 -4.25 -9.76 2.58
CA PHE A 64 -5.03 -9.90 3.81
C PHE A 64 -6.52 -10.01 3.51
N SER A 65 -7.13 -11.16 3.82
CA SER A 65 -8.53 -11.45 3.48
C SER A 65 -8.83 -11.22 1.98
N ASP A 66 -9.67 -10.24 1.65
CA ASP A 66 -10.01 -9.84 0.29
C ASP A 66 -9.13 -8.70 -0.25
N PHE A 67 -8.25 -8.13 0.59
CA PHE A 67 -7.32 -7.07 0.20
C PHE A 67 -6.06 -7.66 -0.42
N VAL A 68 -5.73 -7.17 -1.61
CA VAL A 68 -4.45 -7.43 -2.26
C VAL A 68 -3.63 -6.17 -2.15
N VAL A 69 -2.39 -6.30 -1.67
CA VAL A 69 -1.48 -5.17 -1.50
C VAL A 69 -0.50 -5.17 -2.65
N SER A 70 -0.55 -4.13 -3.48
CA SER A 70 0.36 -3.92 -4.59
C SER A 70 1.30 -2.78 -4.30
N VAL A 71 2.56 -2.90 -4.75
CA VAL A 71 3.57 -1.91 -4.43
C VAL A 71 4.28 -1.36 -5.66
N TYR A 72 4.52 -0.06 -5.66
CA TYR A 72 5.35 0.63 -6.63
C TYR A 72 6.51 1.36 -5.92
N VAL A 73 7.73 0.92 -6.19
CA VAL A 73 8.98 1.48 -5.68
C VAL A 73 9.50 2.51 -6.69
N THR A 74 9.70 3.73 -6.24
CA THR A 74 10.34 4.77 -7.06
C THR A 74 11.87 4.73 -6.93
N ALA A 75 12.58 5.38 -7.86
CA ALA A 75 14.04 5.51 -7.80
C ALA A 75 14.56 6.19 -6.52
N GLY A 76 13.71 6.95 -5.81
CA GLY A 76 14.04 7.60 -4.55
C GLY A 76 13.69 6.78 -3.31
N HIS A 77 13.39 5.50 -3.44
CA HIS A 77 12.89 4.62 -2.35
C HIS A 77 11.57 5.11 -1.70
N ILE A 78 10.79 5.92 -2.40
CA ILE A 78 9.40 6.21 -2.02
C ILE A 78 8.55 5.01 -2.42
N LEU A 79 7.81 4.46 -1.46
CA LEU A 79 6.95 3.29 -1.63
C LEU A 79 5.51 3.75 -1.86
N ARG A 80 4.87 3.27 -2.93
CA ARG A 80 3.46 3.50 -3.23
C ARG A 80 2.69 2.20 -3.05
N VAL A 81 1.61 2.23 -2.29
CA VAL A 81 0.78 1.05 -2.05
C VAL A 81 -0.60 1.25 -2.68
N LEU A 82 -1.08 0.27 -3.45
CA LEU A 82 -2.36 0.26 -4.17
C LEU A 82 -3.11 -1.07 -3.99
#